data_AF-A0A7X7DUL4-F1
#
_entry.id   AF-A0A7X7DUL4-F1
#
_cell.length_a   1.000
_cell.length_b   1.000
_cell.length_c   1.000
_cell.angle_alpha   90.00
_cell.angle_beta   90.00
_cell.angle_gamma   90.00
#
_symmetry.space_group_name_H-M   'P 1'
#
loop_
_entity.id
_entity.type
_entity.pdbx_description
1 polymer ?
#
loop_
_entity_poly.entity_id
_entity_poly.type
_entity_poly.pdbx_seq_one_letter_code
_entity_poly.pdbx_strand_id
1 'polypeptide(L)'
;LIELGGSAIDGGYFVNLTDLADPDIQEFVAEYKAAFGEEPVLPNPVMAQDALLMIVDAIARAGSVEGDAVAEALATIKDLKVTSGVLTINAEDHNPLDKPAVIQQVDVTNKTFKFVKKYVSVDD
;
A
#
# COMPACT_ATOMS: atom_id res chain seq x y z
N LEU A 1 2.89 17.78 1.85
CA LEU A 1 4.00 18.08 0.91
C LEU A 1 3.79 19.44 0.22
N ILE A 2 2.71 19.62 -0.54
CA ILE A 2 2.43 20.82 -1.34
C ILE A 2 2.41 22.12 -0.53
N GLU A 3 1.74 22.14 0.63
CA GLU A 3 1.65 23.34 1.48
C GLU A 3 3.01 23.83 1.99
N LEU A 4 3.88 22.90 2.42
CA LEU A 4 5.18 23.23 2.99
C LEU A 4 6.22 23.54 1.92
N GLY A 5 6.22 22.81 0.80
CA GLY A 5 7.22 22.95 -0.25
C GLY A 5 6.95 24.11 -1.22
N GLY A 6 5.68 24.51 -1.37
CA GLY A 6 5.29 25.55 -2.32
C GLY A 6 5.81 25.27 -3.74
N SER A 7 6.13 26.32 -4.48
CA SER A 7 6.63 26.19 -5.86
C SER A 7 7.98 25.47 -5.98
N ALA A 8 8.73 25.29 -4.89
CA ALA A 8 10.06 24.67 -4.94
C ALA A 8 10.03 23.18 -5.27
N ILE A 9 8.88 22.53 -5.07
CA ILE A 9 8.67 21.10 -5.33
C ILE A 9 7.80 20.84 -6.56
N ASP A 10 7.33 21.89 -7.24
CA ASP A 10 6.48 21.74 -8.42
C ASP A 10 7.22 20.96 -9.52
N GLY A 11 6.53 19.99 -10.13
CA GLY A 11 7.12 19.09 -11.12
C GLY A 11 8.07 18.02 -10.54
N GLY A 12 8.34 18.03 -9.24
CA GLY A 12 9.12 17.00 -8.55
C GLY A 12 8.42 15.64 -8.58
N TYR A 13 9.21 14.57 -8.58
CA TYR A 13 8.71 13.19 -8.58
C TYR A 13 8.95 12.51 -7.25
N PHE A 14 8.02 11.67 -6.84
CA PHE A 14 8.17 10.79 -5.68
C PHE A 14 7.51 9.44 -5.94
N VAL A 15 7.88 8.47 -5.12
CA VAL A 15 7.37 7.09 -5.21
C VAL A 15 6.38 6.86 -4.09
N ASN A 16 5.30 6.17 -4.44
CA ASN A 16 4.26 5.71 -3.54
C ASN A 16 3.92 4.24 -3.85
N LEU A 17 3.17 3.56 -2.99
CA LEU A 17 2.78 2.16 -3.25
C LEU A 17 1.53 2.05 -4.14
N THR A 18 0.69 3.09 -4.19
CA THR A 18 -0.53 3.13 -5.00
C THR A 18 -0.95 4.58 -5.28
N ASP A 19 -1.98 4.76 -6.11
CA ASP A 19 -2.61 6.04 -6.48
C ASP A 19 -4.13 5.95 -6.24
N LEU A 20 -4.80 7.07 -5.98
CA LEU A 20 -6.27 7.08 -5.83
C LEU A 20 -7.00 6.60 -7.08
N ALA A 21 -6.40 6.74 -8.26
CA ALA A 21 -6.93 6.24 -9.52
C ALA A 21 -6.56 4.78 -9.82
N ASP A 22 -5.80 4.10 -8.95
CA ASP A 22 -5.42 2.69 -9.16
C ASP A 22 -6.67 1.79 -9.10
N PRO A 23 -7.00 1.04 -10.17
CA PRO A 23 -8.19 0.19 -10.19
C PRO A 23 -8.20 -0.84 -9.07
N ASP A 24 -7.02 -1.26 -8.58
CA ASP A 24 -6.89 -2.29 -7.55
C ASP A 24 -7.44 -1.85 -6.18
N ILE A 25 -7.55 -0.55 -5.91
CA ILE A 25 -7.97 -0.01 -4.61
C ILE A 25 -9.35 0.66 -4.63
N GLN A 26 -10.08 0.65 -5.75
CA GLN A 26 -11.32 1.42 -5.88
C GLN A 26 -12.41 0.98 -4.91
N GLU A 27 -12.46 -0.32 -4.58
CA GLU A 27 -13.37 -0.83 -3.55
C GLU A 27 -13.04 -0.24 -2.18
N PHE A 28 -11.77 -0.26 -1.77
CA PHE A 28 -11.30 0.37 -0.53
C PHE A 28 -11.62 1.86 -0.47
N VAL A 29 -11.39 2.61 -1.56
CA VAL A 29 -11.69 4.05 -1.62
C VAL A 29 -13.18 4.30 -1.41
N ALA A 30 -14.05 3.48 -2.01
CA ALA A 30 -15.49 3.57 -1.84
C ALA A 30 -15.92 3.27 -0.39
N GLU A 31 -15.39 2.19 0.21
CA GLU A 31 -15.65 1.82 1.61
C GLU A 31 -15.16 2.90 2.58
N TYR A 32 -13.95 3.43 2.37
CA TYR A 32 -13.37 4.49 3.20
C TYR A 32 -14.23 5.75 3.14
N LYS A 33 -14.65 6.16 1.95
CA LYS A 33 -15.52 7.33 1.77
C LYS A 33 -16.90 7.12 2.40
N ALA A 34 -17.45 5.91 2.35
CA ALA A 34 -18.70 5.60 3.02
C ALA A 34 -18.58 5.66 4.56
N ALA A 35 -17.44 5.23 5.10
CA ALA A 35 -17.18 5.22 6.54
C ALA A 35 -16.82 6.59 7.13
N PHE A 36 -16.05 7.41 6.39
CA PHE A 36 -15.44 8.63 6.91
C PHE A 36 -15.91 9.92 6.23
N GLY A 37 -16.64 9.83 5.11
CA GLY A 37 -17.16 10.98 4.38
C GLY A 37 -16.15 11.70 3.48
N GLU A 38 -14.92 11.22 3.41
CA GLU A 38 -13.83 11.79 2.61
C GLU A 38 -12.97 10.69 1.95
N GLU A 39 -12.14 11.06 0.98
CA GLU A 39 -11.19 10.12 0.36
C GLU A 39 -9.97 9.89 1.27
N PRO A 40 -9.36 8.69 1.24
CA PRO A 40 -8.19 8.41 2.05
C PRO A 40 -6.99 9.24 1.58
N VAL A 41 -6.26 9.83 2.54
CA VAL A 41 -4.96 10.43 2.25
C VAL A 41 -3.92 9.30 2.15
N LEU A 42 -3.62 8.89 0.92
CA LEU A 42 -2.65 7.82 0.63
C LEU A 42 -1.22 8.16 1.07
N PRO A 43 -0.37 7.16 1.35
CA PRO A 43 -0.65 5.71 1.27
C PRO A 43 -1.10 5.04 2.57
N ASN A 44 -0.99 5.71 3.70
CA ASN A 44 -1.07 5.06 5.01
C ASN A 44 -2.36 4.27 5.28
N PRO A 45 -3.57 4.73 4.86
CA PRO A 45 -4.79 3.96 5.04
C PRO A 45 -4.76 2.58 4.34
N VAL A 46 -4.17 2.51 3.13
CA VAL A 46 -4.00 1.24 2.40
C VAL A 46 -2.99 0.34 3.11
N MET A 47 -1.86 0.89 3.57
CA MET A 47 -0.86 0.10 4.34
C MET A 47 -1.45 -0.47 5.63
N ALA A 48 -2.30 0.29 6.32
CA ALA A 48 -2.95 -0.16 7.54
C ALA A 48 -3.90 -1.34 7.26
N GLN A 49 -4.66 -1.28 6.17
CA GLN A 49 -5.54 -2.39 5.79
C GLN A 49 -4.76 -3.62 5.34
N ASP A 50 -3.71 -3.44 4.52
CA ASP A 50 -2.80 -4.52 4.14
C ASP A 50 -2.22 -5.23 5.37
N ALA A 51 -1.71 -4.46 6.35
CA ALA A 51 -1.14 -5.00 7.57
C ALA A 51 -2.19 -5.76 8.42
N LEU A 52 -3.43 -5.26 8.48
CA LEU A 52 -4.51 -5.96 9.16
C LEU A 52 -4.82 -7.31 8.48
N LEU A 53 -4.90 -7.32 7.15
CA LEU A 53 -5.14 -8.54 6.38
C LEU A 53 -4.02 -9.58 6.60
N MET A 54 -2.76 -9.13 6.66
CA MET A 54 -1.63 -10.00 7.00
C MET A 54 -1.78 -10.63 8.39
N ILE A 55 -2.15 -9.84 9.41
CA ILE A 55 -2.31 -10.32 10.78
C ILE A 55 -3.47 -11.33 10.87
N VAL A 56 -4.59 -11.05 10.21
CA VAL A 56 -5.76 -11.94 10.18
C VAL A 56 -5.41 -13.27 9.51
N ASP A 57 -4.74 -13.24 8.37
CA ASP A 57 -4.29 -14.44 7.66
C ASP A 57 -3.28 -15.24 8.50
N ALA A 58 -2.31 -14.57 9.14
CA ALA A 58 -1.33 -15.23 10.01
C ALA A 58 -1.97 -15.91 11.22
N ILE A 59 -2.91 -15.24 11.90
CA ILE A 59 -3.66 -15.84 13.02
C ILE A 59 -4.45 -17.07 12.54
N ALA A 60 -5.09 -16.98 11.36
CA ALA A 60 -5.82 -18.10 10.79
C ALA A 60 -4.91 -19.30 10.47
N ARG A 61 -3.71 -19.06 9.92
CA ARG A 61 -2.70 -20.10 9.62
C ARG A 61 -2.12 -20.72 10.90
N ALA A 62 -1.81 -19.89 11.90
CA ALA A 62 -1.25 -20.33 13.17
C ALA A 62 -2.27 -21.11 14.01
N GLY A 63 -3.58 -20.86 13.84
CA GLY A 63 -4.62 -21.39 14.70
C GLY A 63 -4.50 -20.90 16.15
N SER A 64 -3.83 -19.76 16.35
CA SER A 64 -3.42 -19.24 17.65
C SER A 64 -3.23 -17.72 17.58
N VAL A 65 -3.28 -17.08 18.74
CA VAL A 65 -2.93 -15.66 18.94
C VAL A 65 -1.62 -15.47 19.71
N GLU A 66 -0.91 -16.56 19.99
CA GLU A 66 0.41 -16.53 20.63
C GLU A 66 1.44 -15.90 19.69
N GLY A 67 2.20 -14.94 20.22
CA GLY A 67 3.08 -14.07 19.43
C GLY A 67 4.07 -14.83 18.55
N ASP A 68 4.72 -15.86 19.09
CA ASP A 68 5.71 -16.65 18.35
C ASP A 68 5.07 -17.41 17.18
N ALA A 69 3.87 -17.98 17.39
CA ALA A 69 3.15 -18.72 16.34
C ALA A 69 2.66 -17.78 15.23
N VAL A 70 2.20 -16.58 15.58
CA VAL A 70 1.77 -15.56 14.60
C VAL A 70 2.97 -15.01 13.82
N ALA A 71 4.12 -14.79 14.49
CA ALA A 71 5.34 -14.35 13.84
C ALA A 71 5.86 -15.37 12.82
N GLU A 72 5.87 -16.66 13.17
CA GLU A 72 6.21 -17.74 12.24
C GLU A 72 5.25 -17.78 11.04
N ALA A 73 3.94 -17.64 11.28
CA ALA A 73 2.96 -17.59 10.20
C ALA A 73 3.14 -16.37 9.28
N LEU A 74 3.41 -15.18 9.82
CA LEU A 74 3.69 -13.96 9.05
C LEU A 74 4.88 -14.14 8.10
N ALA A 75 5.95 -14.79 8.57
CA ALA A 75 7.16 -15.02 7.78
C ALA A 75 6.95 -15.99 6.59
N THR A 76 5.83 -16.73 6.57
CA THR A 76 5.50 -17.70 5.51
C THR A 76 4.36 -17.25 4.60
N ILE A 77 3.90 -16.00 4.73
CA ILE A 77 2.85 -15.45 3.86
C ILE A 77 3.30 -15.46 2.41
N LYS A 78 2.50 -16.11 1.57
CA LYS A 78 2.69 -16.18 0.13
C LYS A 78 1.36 -16.03 -0.58
N ASP A 79 1.37 -15.24 -1.66
CA ASP A 79 0.25 -15.01 -2.57
C ASP A 79 -1.03 -14.51 -1.87
N LEU A 80 -0.88 -13.76 -0.76
CA LEU A 80 -2.01 -13.19 -0.02
C LEU A 80 -2.56 -11.99 -0.79
N LYS A 81 -3.84 -12.04 -1.17
CA LYS A 81 -4.53 -10.89 -1.73
C LYS A 81 -4.76 -9.85 -0.62
N VAL A 82 -4.09 -8.71 -0.74
CA VAL A 82 -4.28 -7.51 0.09
C VAL A 82 -4.83 -6.36 -0.76
N THR A 83 -5.09 -5.21 -0.13
CA THR A 83 -5.67 -4.04 -0.81
C THR A 83 -4.76 -3.51 -1.90
N SER A 84 -3.45 -3.38 -1.63
CA SER A 84 -2.50 -2.86 -2.63
C SER A 84 -2.02 -3.90 -3.67
N GLY A 85 -2.60 -5.10 -3.70
CA GLY A 85 -2.24 -6.14 -4.66
C GLY A 85 -2.03 -7.51 -4.01
N VAL A 86 -1.11 -8.31 -4.57
CA VAL A 86 -0.72 -9.59 -3.98
C VAL A 86 0.53 -9.37 -3.13
N LEU A 87 0.58 -10.02 -1.97
CA LEU A 87 1.66 -9.93 -1.01
C LEU A 87 2.29 -11.31 -0.79
N THR A 88 3.61 -11.33 -0.94
CA THR A 88 4.48 -12.43 -0.51
C THR A 88 5.58 -11.85 0.35
N ILE A 89 5.89 -12.50 1.48
CA ILE A 89 6.98 -12.11 2.38
C ILE A 89 8.20 -12.99 2.09
N ASN A 90 9.37 -12.37 1.96
CA ASN A 90 10.64 -13.09 1.95
C ASN A 90 10.96 -13.55 3.37
N ALA A 91 11.08 -14.85 3.57
CA ALA A 91 11.36 -15.44 4.89
C ALA A 91 12.76 -15.12 5.43
N GLU A 92 13.71 -14.69 4.60
CA GLU A 92 15.08 -14.37 5.03
C GLU A 92 15.18 -13.00 5.71
N ASP A 93 14.54 -11.98 5.15
CA ASP A 93 14.65 -10.59 5.61
C ASP A 93 13.31 -9.98 6.06
N HIS A 94 12.22 -10.74 5.94
CA HIS A 94 10.84 -10.36 6.25
C HIS A 94 10.31 -9.18 5.41
N ASN A 95 10.92 -8.90 4.26
CA ASN A 95 10.46 -7.86 3.36
C ASN A 95 9.38 -8.37 2.40
N PRO A 96 8.42 -7.52 2.02
CA PRO A 96 7.46 -7.85 0.97
C PRO A 96 8.14 -7.85 -0.40
N LEU A 97 7.89 -8.91 -1.18
CA LEU A 97 8.38 -9.07 -2.54
C LEU A 97 7.47 -8.39 -3.56
N ASP A 98 8.07 -7.90 -4.64
CA ASP A 98 7.42 -7.47 -5.89
C ASP A 98 6.26 -6.48 -5.74
N LYS A 99 6.28 -5.67 -4.68
CA LYS A 99 5.26 -4.66 -4.44
C LYS A 99 5.31 -3.56 -5.51
N PRO A 100 4.15 -3.05 -5.93
CA PRO A 100 4.10 -2.00 -6.94
C PRO A 100 4.75 -0.71 -6.44
N ALA A 101 5.47 -0.04 -7.34
CA ALA A 101 5.96 1.31 -7.18
C ALA A 101 5.22 2.24 -8.13
N VAL A 102 4.40 3.13 -7.57
CA VAL A 102 3.72 4.19 -8.29
C VAL A 102 4.57 5.44 -8.25
N ILE A 103 4.94 5.94 -9.42
CA ILE A 103 5.59 7.23 -9.59
C ILE A 103 4.51 8.29 -9.75
N GLN A 104 4.59 9.33 -8.93
CA GLN A 104 3.72 10.49 -8.99
C GLN A 104 4.53 11.77 -9.19
N GLN A 105 3.96 12.74 -9.89
CA GLN A 105 4.51 14.07 -10.05
C GLN A 105 3.70 15.09 -9.25
N VAL A 106 4.38 15.97 -8.52
CA VAL A 106 3.74 17.05 -7.78
C VAL A 106 3.20 18.12 -8.74
N ASP A 107 1.92 18.46 -8.60
CA ASP A 107 1.30 19.63 -9.23
C ASP A 107 0.84 20.59 -8.13
N VAL A 108 1.64 21.63 -7.90
CA VAL A 108 1.38 22.63 -6.86
C VAL A 108 0.17 23.50 -7.22
N THR A 109 -0.03 23.77 -8.51
CA THR A 109 -1.12 24.65 -9.00
C THR A 109 -2.49 24.00 -8.75
N ASN A 110 -2.63 22.74 -9.12
CA ASN A 110 -3.87 21.98 -8.94
C ASN A 110 -3.99 21.34 -7.55
N LYS A 111 -2.93 21.42 -6.74
CA LYS A 111 -2.83 20.78 -5.43
C LYS A 111 -3.05 19.25 -5.51
N THR A 112 -2.48 18.62 -6.51
CA THR A 112 -2.63 17.18 -6.76
C THR A 112 -1.28 16.47 -6.93
N PHE A 113 -1.32 15.15 -6.83
CA PHE A 113 -0.23 14.28 -7.26
C PHE A 113 -0.69 13.57 -8.53
N LYS A 114 -0.04 13.87 -9.65
CA LYS A 114 -0.38 13.26 -10.95
C LYS A 114 0.23 11.88 -11.01
N PHE A 115 -0.59 10.88 -11.33
CA PHE A 115 -0.09 9.57 -11.72
C PHE A 115 0.83 9.71 -12.95
N VAL A 116 2.00 9.10 -12.89
CA VAL A 116 2.95 9.05 -14.01
C VAL A 116 3.03 7.63 -14.55
N LYS A 117 3.35 6.66 -13.67
CA LYS A 117 3.51 5.26 -14.04
C LYS A 117 3.47 4.35 -12.82
N LYS A 118 2.94 3.13 -12.97
CA LYS A 118 3.06 2.02 -12.02
C LYS A 118 4.10 1.04 -12.54
N TYR A 119 5.06 0.69 -11.69
CA TYR A 119 6.03 -0.37 -11.92
C TYR A 119 5.67 -1.53 -11.01
N VAL A 120 5.67 -2.73 -11.57
CA VAL A 120 5.64 -3.97 -10.80
C VAL A 120 6.94 -4.67 -11.17
N SER A 121 7.61 -5.27 -10.19
CA SER A 121 8.75 -6.13 -10.47
C SER A 121 8.28 -7.20 -11.45
N VAL A 122 8.93 -7.30 -12.60
CA VAL A 122 8.75 -8.40 -13.54
C VAL A 122 9.90 -9.34 -13.25
N ASP A 123 9.59 -10.61 -13.02
CA ASP A 123 10.57 -11.65 -12.73
C ASP A 123 11.78 -11.57 -13.70
N ASP A 124 13.00 -11.68 -13.15
CA ASP A 124 14.22 -12.02 -13.90
C ASP A 124 14.25 -13.53 -14.23
#